data_AF-A7IBU0-F1
#
_entry.id   AF-A7IBU0-F1
#
_cell.length_a   1.000
_cell.length_b   1.000
_cell.length_c   1.000
_cell.angle_alpha   90.00
_cell.angle_beta   90.00
_cell.angle_gamma   90.00
#
_symmetry.space_group_name_H-M   'P 1'
#
loop_
_entity.id
_entity.type
_entity.pdbx_description
1 polymer ?
#
loop_
_entity_poly.entity_id
_entity_poly.type
_entity_poly.pdbx_seq_one_letter_code
_entity_poly.pdbx_strand_id
1 'polypeptide(L)'
;MDLSGANTEATLRFQRFHERFNRSIKVQAIGLGLLTDEVDAGTPAETIRDRLYARPDWLWGGMPDWTNPRIEIDGALRDIGQAGVVRAFSAFDLFLDEVMAELTSWRDFSGETPLDAADTPSNDDEPGDTDRVERIYTRLGAERARISDVWAVYVYFRRARNCIAHREGVASRSLVEAYAAPELAPTLDRWIARTGEMTAPALVAVQEGGQIAFSHRQGIAASSTLRLIAIDLGRLVIEQLGERGFVYLAARRAFFDDPPLSDTLEMTSMVKAFNNAMATRYRVRDYDFREGLRILRGLDLTKKCSARFAELKRRA
;
A
#
# COMPACT_ATOMS: atom_id res chain seq x y z
N MET A 1 2.93 -12.18 25.50
CA MET A 1 2.85 -12.37 24.02
C MET A 1 3.91 -11.52 23.31
N ASP A 2 4.57 -12.00 22.24
CA ASP A 2 5.53 -11.17 21.47
C ASP A 2 4.89 -10.57 20.20
N LEU A 3 4.83 -9.24 20.15
CA LEU A 3 4.28 -8.44 19.04
C LEU A 3 5.36 -7.87 18.10
N SER A 4 6.65 -8.13 18.34
CA SER A 4 7.76 -7.55 17.57
C SER A 4 7.72 -7.88 16.06
N GLY A 5 7.10 -9.00 15.69
CA GLY A 5 6.88 -9.42 14.30
C GLY A 5 5.44 -9.34 13.82
N ALA A 6 4.53 -8.80 14.64
CA ALA A 6 3.11 -8.74 14.34
C ALA A 6 2.80 -7.72 13.24
N ASN A 7 1.66 -7.89 12.56
CA ASN A 7 1.17 -6.95 11.56
C ASN A 7 -0.33 -6.72 11.77
N THR A 8 -0.79 -5.49 11.66
CA THR A 8 -2.23 -5.24 11.57
C THR A 8 -2.79 -5.72 10.21
N GLU A 9 -4.12 -5.80 10.07
CA GLU A 9 -4.71 -6.24 8.81
C GLU A 9 -4.47 -5.21 7.71
N ALA A 10 -4.59 -3.92 8.03
CA ALA A 10 -4.25 -2.83 7.10
C ALA A 10 -2.81 -2.96 6.59
N THR A 11 -1.85 -3.17 7.50
CA THR A 11 -0.42 -3.32 7.16
C THR A 11 -0.19 -4.53 6.24
N LEU A 12 -0.80 -5.68 6.57
CA LEU A 12 -0.69 -6.90 5.77
C LEU A 12 -1.29 -6.74 4.37
N ARG A 13 -2.43 -6.07 4.26
CA ARG A 13 -3.09 -5.78 2.98
C ARG A 13 -2.22 -4.90 2.09
N PHE A 14 -1.64 -3.85 2.66
CA PHE A 14 -0.75 -2.98 1.91
C PHE A 14 0.53 -3.71 1.46
N GLN A 15 1.12 -4.54 2.34
CA GLN A 15 2.28 -5.37 1.99
C GLN A 15 1.97 -6.32 0.82
N ARG A 16 0.82 -7.02 0.87
CA ARG A 16 0.38 -7.91 -0.22
C ARG A 16 0.08 -7.13 -1.50
N PHE A 17 -0.51 -5.94 -1.38
CA PHE A 17 -0.70 -5.03 -2.51
C PHE A 17 0.65 -4.70 -3.15
N HIS A 18 1.63 -4.27 -2.37
CA HIS A 18 2.96 -3.90 -2.85
C HIS A 18 3.65 -5.05 -3.60
N GLU A 19 3.65 -6.26 -3.03
CA GLU A 19 4.25 -7.44 -3.66
C GLU A 19 3.58 -7.80 -4.99
N ARG A 20 2.24 -7.82 -5.02
CA ARG A 20 1.46 -8.06 -6.24
C ARG A 20 1.65 -6.95 -7.26
N PHE A 21 1.68 -5.69 -6.83
CA PHE A 21 1.89 -4.51 -7.65
C PHE A 21 3.26 -4.57 -8.35
N ASN A 22 4.32 -4.83 -7.58
CA ASN A 22 5.67 -4.99 -8.11
C ASN A 22 5.77 -6.10 -9.13
N ARG A 23 5.12 -7.25 -8.89
CA ARG A 23 5.08 -8.34 -9.88
C ARG A 23 4.33 -7.91 -11.14
N SER A 24 3.14 -7.33 -10.97
CA SER A 24 2.27 -6.92 -12.08
C SER A 24 2.94 -5.90 -12.98
N ILE A 25 3.55 -4.86 -12.41
CA ILE A 25 4.17 -3.79 -13.20
C ILE A 25 5.44 -4.27 -13.93
N LYS A 26 6.20 -5.20 -13.32
CA LYS A 26 7.35 -5.85 -13.98
C LYS A 26 6.90 -6.72 -15.15
N VAL A 27 5.82 -7.50 -15.00
CA VAL A 27 5.28 -8.33 -16.09
C VAL A 27 4.81 -7.47 -17.25
N GLN A 28 4.13 -6.35 -16.98
CA GLN A 28 3.71 -5.40 -18.03
C GLN A 28 4.93 -4.79 -18.75
N ALA A 29 5.94 -4.34 -18.00
CA ALA A 29 7.16 -3.80 -18.57
C ALA A 29 7.95 -4.82 -19.40
N ILE A 30 8.03 -6.09 -18.95
CA ILE A 30 8.64 -7.19 -19.71
C ILE A 30 7.85 -7.44 -20.99
N GLY A 31 6.51 -7.47 -20.94
CA GLY A 31 5.69 -7.65 -22.13
C GLY A 31 5.94 -6.58 -23.19
N LEU A 32 6.02 -5.30 -22.79
CA LEU A 32 6.39 -4.22 -23.70
C LEU A 32 7.84 -4.29 -24.17
N GLY A 33 8.76 -4.77 -23.32
CA GLY A 33 10.15 -5.03 -23.72
C GLY A 33 10.24 -6.10 -24.82
N LEU A 34 9.54 -7.23 -24.66
CA LEU A 34 9.48 -8.27 -25.68
C LEU A 34 8.87 -7.76 -26.99
N LEU A 35 7.84 -6.92 -26.88
CA LEU A 35 7.25 -6.26 -28.06
C LEU A 35 8.25 -5.31 -28.74
N THR A 36 9.05 -4.59 -27.95
CA THR A 36 10.14 -3.75 -28.46
C THR A 36 11.17 -4.58 -29.22
N ASP A 37 11.57 -5.73 -28.66
CA ASP A 37 12.52 -6.65 -29.28
C ASP A 37 12.00 -7.20 -30.62
N GLU A 38 10.69 -7.50 -30.72
CA GLU A 38 10.07 -7.92 -31.98
C GLU A 38 10.10 -6.82 -33.06
N VAL A 39 9.84 -5.58 -32.67
CA VAL A 39 9.93 -4.42 -33.56
C VAL A 39 11.37 -4.23 -34.04
N ASP A 40 12.34 -4.36 -33.14
CA ASP A 40 13.77 -4.21 -33.44
C ASP A 40 14.33 -5.31 -34.32
N ALA A 41 13.77 -6.51 -34.21
CA ALA A 41 14.04 -7.62 -35.11
C ALA A 41 13.45 -7.42 -36.53
N GLY A 42 12.72 -6.32 -36.78
CA GLY A 42 12.13 -6.00 -38.08
C GLY A 42 10.82 -6.73 -38.35
N THR A 43 10.12 -7.20 -37.31
CA THR A 43 8.80 -7.83 -37.47
C THR A 43 7.82 -6.81 -38.09
N PRO A 44 7.09 -7.17 -39.17
CA PRO A 44 6.13 -6.24 -39.78
C PRO A 44 5.03 -5.82 -38.81
N ALA A 45 4.68 -4.53 -38.84
CA ALA A 45 3.66 -3.96 -37.94
C ALA A 45 2.30 -4.66 -38.08
N GLU A 46 1.94 -5.11 -39.29
CA GLU A 46 0.73 -5.89 -39.55
C GLU A 46 0.76 -7.24 -38.83
N THR A 47 1.92 -7.88 -38.75
CA THR A 47 2.06 -9.17 -38.04
C THR A 47 1.91 -9.00 -36.54
N ILE A 48 2.53 -7.95 -35.97
CA ILE A 48 2.39 -7.60 -34.55
C ILE A 48 0.92 -7.30 -34.23
N ARG A 49 0.29 -6.47 -35.06
CA ARG A 49 -1.14 -6.15 -34.99
C ARG A 49 -1.96 -7.43 -34.99
N ASP A 50 -1.86 -8.26 -36.02
CA ASP A 50 -2.71 -9.44 -36.16
C ASP A 50 -2.57 -10.42 -34.98
N ARG A 51 -1.39 -10.50 -34.33
CA ARG A 51 -1.19 -11.26 -33.09
C ARG A 51 -1.88 -10.64 -31.88
N LEU A 52 -1.73 -9.33 -31.67
CA LEU A 52 -2.37 -8.61 -30.55
C LEU A 52 -3.90 -8.69 -30.63
N TYR A 53 -4.44 -8.76 -31.85
CA TYR A 53 -5.88 -8.71 -32.12
C TYR A 53 -6.50 -10.05 -32.55
N ALA A 54 -5.77 -11.17 -32.44
CA ALA A 54 -6.32 -12.52 -32.67
C ALA A 54 -7.47 -12.90 -31.71
N ARG A 55 -7.77 -12.05 -30.72
CA ARG A 55 -8.88 -12.20 -29.77
C ARG A 55 -9.90 -11.05 -29.95
N PRO A 56 -11.00 -11.29 -30.68
CA PRO A 56 -11.94 -10.24 -31.10
C PRO A 56 -12.82 -9.68 -29.97
N ASP A 57 -12.79 -10.27 -28.78
CA ASP A 57 -13.55 -9.85 -27.60
C ASP A 57 -12.93 -8.64 -26.85
N TRP A 58 -11.79 -8.11 -27.30
CA TRP A 58 -10.94 -7.22 -26.49
C TRP A 58 -11.01 -5.73 -26.83
N LEU A 59 -11.87 -5.29 -27.76
CA LEU A 59 -11.73 -3.96 -28.36
C LEU A 59 -12.90 -3.01 -28.11
N TRP A 60 -12.58 -1.87 -27.50
CA TRP A 60 -13.38 -0.66 -27.49
C TRP A 60 -12.55 0.47 -28.13
N GLY A 61 -13.06 1.10 -29.19
CA GLY A 61 -12.39 2.20 -29.90
C GLY A 61 -11.68 1.81 -31.20
N GLY A 62 -11.05 2.80 -31.83
CA GLY A 62 -10.25 2.64 -33.04
C GLY A 62 -8.81 2.18 -32.76
N MET A 63 -8.12 1.74 -33.80
CA MET A 63 -6.75 1.27 -33.71
C MET A 63 -5.77 2.44 -33.50
N PRO A 64 -4.76 2.30 -32.63
CA PRO A 64 -3.66 3.26 -32.60
C PRO A 64 -2.86 3.18 -33.91
N ASP A 65 -2.16 4.27 -34.26
CA ASP A 65 -1.36 4.32 -35.47
C ASP A 65 -0.08 3.50 -35.32
N TRP A 66 -0.14 2.25 -35.78
CA TRP A 66 0.99 1.32 -35.76
C TRP A 66 2.06 1.62 -36.82
N THR A 67 1.99 2.73 -37.56
CA THR A 67 3.05 3.15 -38.49
C THR A 67 4.37 3.39 -37.76
N ASN A 68 4.32 3.84 -36.50
CA ASN A 68 5.49 3.96 -35.64
C ASN A 68 5.28 3.25 -34.28
N PRO A 69 5.47 1.92 -34.22
CA PRO A 69 5.21 1.14 -33.01
C PRO A 69 6.05 1.59 -31.81
N ARG A 70 7.25 2.16 -32.05
CA ARG A 70 8.12 2.66 -30.99
C ARG A 70 7.46 3.77 -30.17
N ILE A 71 6.77 4.71 -30.83
CA ILE A 71 6.08 5.81 -30.15
C ILE A 71 4.99 5.28 -29.23
N GLU A 72 4.19 4.34 -29.71
CA GLU A 72 3.10 3.72 -28.95
C GLU A 72 3.63 2.93 -27.74
N ILE A 73 4.72 2.16 -27.94
CA ILE A 73 5.35 1.39 -26.85
C ILE A 73 5.96 2.31 -25.79
N ASP A 74 6.68 3.36 -26.20
CA ASP A 74 7.28 4.32 -25.28
C ASP A 74 6.20 5.10 -24.50
N GLY A 75 5.10 5.44 -25.17
CA GLY A 75 3.90 6.01 -24.55
C GLY A 75 3.31 5.06 -23.50
N ALA A 76 3.09 3.80 -23.85
CA ALA A 76 2.56 2.80 -22.94
C ALA A 76 3.48 2.54 -21.73
N LEU A 77 4.80 2.51 -21.92
CA LEU A 77 5.77 2.39 -20.82
C LEU A 77 5.68 3.57 -19.84
N ARG A 78 5.41 4.77 -20.37
CA ARG A 78 5.19 5.98 -19.58
C ARG A 78 3.90 5.87 -18.78
N ASP A 79 2.81 5.48 -19.42
CA ASP A 79 1.50 5.34 -18.80
C ASP A 79 1.51 4.29 -17.68
N ILE A 80 2.21 3.17 -17.88
CA ILE A 80 2.43 2.17 -16.82
C ILE A 80 3.15 2.79 -15.61
N GLY A 81 4.17 3.60 -15.83
CA GLY A 81 4.90 4.28 -14.77
C GLY A 81 4.01 5.27 -14.02
N GLN A 82 3.32 6.13 -14.76
CA GLN A 82 2.44 7.16 -14.22
C GLN A 82 1.23 6.58 -13.47
N ALA A 83 0.49 5.66 -14.11
CA ALA A 83 -0.61 4.93 -13.47
C ALA A 83 -0.11 4.09 -12.29
N GLY A 84 1.11 3.57 -12.36
CA GLY A 84 1.78 2.87 -11.28
C GLY A 84 1.91 3.74 -10.02
N VAL A 85 2.38 4.98 -10.16
CA VAL A 85 2.48 5.94 -9.05
C VAL A 85 1.11 6.24 -8.48
N VAL A 86 0.12 6.57 -9.31
CA VAL A 86 -1.26 6.88 -8.84
C VAL A 86 -1.84 5.70 -8.07
N ARG A 87 -1.77 4.49 -8.63
CA ARG A 87 -2.28 3.27 -8.00
C ARG A 87 -1.59 2.96 -6.66
N ALA A 88 -0.29 3.23 -6.56
CA ALA A 88 0.46 3.05 -5.31
C ALA A 88 -0.04 4.00 -4.20
N PHE A 89 -0.26 5.27 -4.53
CA PHE A 89 -0.83 6.25 -3.60
C PHE A 89 -2.28 5.92 -3.23
N SER A 90 -3.13 5.55 -4.19
CA SER A 90 -4.52 5.16 -3.89
C SER A 90 -4.60 3.98 -2.92
N ALA A 91 -3.73 2.98 -3.06
CA ALA A 91 -3.66 1.87 -2.12
C ALA A 91 -3.11 2.30 -0.75
N PHE A 92 -2.23 3.29 -0.72
CA PHE A 92 -1.67 3.82 0.52
C PHE A 92 -2.68 4.70 1.27
N ASP A 93 -3.47 5.51 0.56
CA ASP A 93 -4.59 6.26 1.15
C ASP A 93 -5.59 5.33 1.84
N LEU A 94 -5.96 4.23 1.18
CA LEU A 94 -6.80 3.19 1.78
C LEU A 94 -6.13 2.57 3.01
N PHE A 95 -4.82 2.32 2.97
CA PHE A 95 -4.08 1.84 4.14
C PHE A 95 -4.16 2.83 5.31
N LEU A 96 -3.99 4.13 5.06
CA LEU A 96 -4.09 5.17 6.10
C LEU A 96 -5.51 5.21 6.70
N ASP A 97 -6.55 5.07 5.88
CA ASP A 97 -7.93 4.96 6.37
C ASP A 97 -8.14 3.70 7.22
N GLU A 98 -7.72 2.54 6.72
CA GLU A 98 -7.93 1.26 7.38
C GLU A 98 -7.16 1.17 8.70
N VAL A 99 -5.92 1.66 8.75
CA VAL A 99 -5.10 1.58 9.98
C VAL A 99 -5.64 2.50 11.07
N MET A 100 -6.16 3.67 10.70
CA MET A 100 -6.81 4.58 11.65
C MET A 100 -8.17 4.04 12.10
N ALA A 101 -8.92 3.36 11.22
CA ALA A 101 -10.17 2.69 11.57
C ALA A 101 -9.95 1.52 12.56
N GLU A 102 -8.86 0.75 12.41
CA GLU A 102 -8.46 -0.29 13.36
C GLU A 102 -8.22 0.31 14.76
N LEU A 103 -7.43 1.37 14.85
CA LEU A 103 -7.11 2.03 16.12
C LEU A 103 -8.34 2.69 16.75
N THR A 104 -9.16 3.38 15.94
CA THR A 104 -10.40 4.03 16.39
C THR A 104 -11.35 3.00 16.97
N SER A 105 -11.56 1.87 16.29
CA SER A 105 -12.43 0.82 16.81
C SER A 105 -11.93 0.21 18.12
N TRP A 106 -10.61 0.09 18.31
CA TRP A 106 -10.09 -0.39 19.59
C TRP A 106 -10.41 0.61 20.70
N ARG A 107 -10.17 1.90 20.47
CA ARG A 107 -10.42 2.95 21.46
C ARG A 107 -11.89 3.09 21.83
N ASP A 108 -12.77 3.03 20.84
CA ASP A 108 -14.22 3.00 21.04
C ASP A 108 -14.64 1.82 21.92
N PHE A 109 -14.01 0.66 21.72
CA PHE A 109 -14.28 -0.52 22.53
C PHE A 109 -13.68 -0.44 23.94
N SER A 110 -12.45 0.07 24.08
CA SER A 110 -11.75 0.16 25.37
C SER A 110 -12.21 1.32 26.24
N GLY A 111 -13.00 2.25 25.69
CA GLY A 111 -13.43 3.48 26.36
C GLY A 111 -12.30 4.52 26.47
N GLU A 112 -11.25 4.38 25.66
CA GLU A 112 -10.19 5.37 25.54
C GLU A 112 -10.69 6.61 24.80
N THR A 113 -10.05 7.75 25.06
CA THR A 113 -10.40 9.01 24.38
C THR A 113 -10.24 8.83 22.86
N PRO A 114 -11.28 9.18 22.07
CA PRO A 114 -11.17 9.20 20.63
C PRO A 114 -9.96 10.04 20.22
N LEU A 115 -9.23 9.60 19.20
CA LEU A 115 -8.23 10.47 18.63
C LEU A 115 -8.96 11.67 18.02
N ASP A 116 -8.55 12.91 18.33
CA ASP A 116 -9.26 14.13 17.91
C ASP A 116 -9.72 14.06 16.44
N ALA A 117 -11.01 14.35 16.22
CA ALA A 117 -11.65 14.38 14.92
C ALA A 117 -11.32 15.70 14.20
N ALA A 118 -10.09 15.82 13.70
CA ALA A 118 -9.71 16.88 12.79
C ALA A 118 -9.54 16.33 11.36
N ASP A 119 -10.52 15.57 10.88
CA ASP A 119 -10.68 15.32 9.44
C ASP A 119 -11.67 16.34 8.90
N THR A 120 -11.22 17.59 8.78
CA THR A 120 -11.72 18.36 7.64
C THR A 120 -10.96 17.82 6.44
N PRO A 121 -11.62 17.39 5.34
CA PRO A 121 -10.92 17.03 4.13
C PRO A 121 -10.06 18.23 3.70
N SER A 122 -8.78 18.07 3.95
CA SER A 122 -7.72 18.98 3.56
C SER A 122 -7.65 18.98 2.04
N ASN A 123 -7.80 20.15 1.42
CA ASN A 123 -7.35 20.32 0.04
C ASN A 123 -5.82 20.20 0.09
N ASP A 124 -5.30 19.06 -0.35
CA ASP A 124 -3.87 18.67 -0.33
C ASP A 124 -2.90 19.71 -0.96
N ASP A 125 -3.43 20.76 -1.60
CA ASP A 125 -2.71 21.81 -2.30
C ASP A 125 -2.82 23.21 -1.65
N GLU A 126 -3.47 23.36 -0.49
CA GLU A 126 -3.50 24.66 0.21
C GLU A 126 -2.16 24.98 0.93
N PRO A 127 -1.57 26.16 0.71
CA PRO A 127 -0.36 26.58 1.40
C PRO A 127 -0.61 26.69 2.91
N GLY A 128 0.02 25.81 3.69
CA GLY A 128 -0.08 25.78 5.16
C GLY A 128 -0.75 24.53 5.72
N ASP A 129 -1.32 23.67 4.86
CA ASP A 129 -1.88 22.40 5.33
C ASP A 129 -0.78 21.35 5.55
N THR A 130 -0.85 20.67 6.68
CA THR A 130 0.13 19.64 7.08
C THR A 130 -0.15 18.37 6.31
N ASP A 131 0.89 17.70 5.78
CA ASP A 131 0.73 16.45 5.02
C ASP A 131 -0.06 15.39 5.81
N ARG A 132 -0.95 14.64 5.13
CA ARG A 132 -1.79 13.60 5.76
C ARG A 132 -0.98 12.59 6.58
N VAL A 133 0.18 12.16 6.09
CA VAL A 133 1.08 11.25 6.81
C VAL A 133 1.57 11.93 8.08
N GLU A 134 2.05 13.17 7.99
CA GLU A 134 2.54 13.94 9.14
C GLU A 134 1.44 14.18 10.21
N ARG A 135 0.20 14.44 9.77
CA ARG A 135 -0.96 14.53 10.68
C ARG A 135 -1.19 13.21 11.41
N ILE A 136 -1.10 12.07 10.74
CA ILE A 136 -1.24 10.74 11.36
C ILE A 136 -0.11 10.48 12.37
N TYR A 137 1.15 10.77 12.02
CA TYR A 137 2.28 10.63 12.97
C TYR A 137 2.03 11.46 14.22
N THR A 138 1.67 12.73 14.05
CA THR A 138 1.38 13.65 15.16
C THR A 138 0.23 13.12 16.03
N ARG A 139 -0.84 12.61 15.41
CA ARG A 139 -2.00 12.00 16.09
C ARG A 139 -1.64 10.75 16.89
N LEU A 140 -0.61 10.01 16.46
CA LEU A 140 -0.07 8.85 17.18
C LEU A 140 1.00 9.23 18.22
N GLY A 141 1.25 10.52 18.45
CA GLY A 141 2.27 11.01 19.38
C GLY A 141 3.70 10.80 18.87
N ALA A 142 3.87 10.66 17.55
CA ALA A 142 5.15 10.40 16.90
C ALA A 142 5.58 11.59 16.03
N GLU A 143 6.88 11.79 15.89
CA GLU A 143 7.44 12.83 15.04
C GLU A 143 7.73 12.30 13.62
N ARG A 144 7.60 13.18 12.61
CA ARG A 144 8.02 12.93 11.23
C ARG A 144 9.49 12.49 11.11
N ALA A 145 10.34 12.85 12.08
CA ALA A 145 11.75 12.46 12.13
C ALA A 145 11.96 10.95 11.98
N ARG A 146 10.99 10.12 12.40
CA ARG A 146 11.01 8.65 12.26
C ARG A 146 11.10 8.16 10.81
N ILE A 147 10.55 8.93 9.87
CA ILE A 147 10.57 8.64 8.44
C ILE A 147 11.43 9.63 7.64
N SER A 148 12.34 10.33 8.32
CA SER A 148 13.26 11.28 7.68
C SER A 148 14.09 10.63 6.56
N ASP A 149 14.44 9.35 6.71
CA ASP A 149 15.20 8.57 5.72
C ASP A 149 14.43 8.28 4.41
N VAL A 150 13.12 8.56 4.36
CA VAL A 150 12.30 8.38 3.14
C VAL A 150 11.47 9.60 2.77
N TRP A 151 11.42 10.61 3.63
CA TRP A 151 10.49 11.73 3.52
C TRP A 151 10.66 12.54 2.23
N ALA A 152 11.90 12.91 1.87
CA ALA A 152 12.13 13.71 0.66
C ALA A 152 11.67 12.96 -0.61
N VAL A 153 11.90 11.65 -0.66
CA VAL A 153 11.45 10.79 -1.77
C VAL A 153 9.92 10.67 -1.78
N TYR A 154 9.29 10.54 -0.62
CA TYR A 154 7.83 10.56 -0.49
C TYR A 154 7.23 11.88 -1.01
N VAL A 155 7.78 13.03 -0.60
CA VAL A 155 7.32 14.34 -1.06
C VAL A 155 7.46 14.46 -2.58
N TYR A 156 8.59 14.05 -3.16
CA TYR A 156 8.78 14.02 -4.61
C TYR A 156 7.67 13.21 -5.31
N PHE A 157 7.42 11.98 -4.85
CA PHE A 157 6.40 11.13 -5.48
C PHE A 157 4.96 11.62 -5.21
N ARG A 158 4.69 12.25 -4.07
CA ARG A 158 3.37 12.86 -3.78
C ARG A 158 3.08 14.00 -4.74
N ARG A 159 4.05 14.91 -4.94
CA ARG A 159 3.92 16.00 -5.93
C ARG A 159 3.80 15.45 -7.35
N ALA A 160 4.55 14.40 -7.68
CA ALA A 160 4.45 13.74 -8.98
C ALA A 160 3.07 13.12 -9.20
N ARG A 161 2.51 12.45 -8.19
CA ARG A 161 1.15 11.90 -8.22
C ARG A 161 0.12 12.98 -8.52
N ASN A 162 0.21 14.16 -7.89
CA ASN A 162 -0.74 15.25 -8.16
C ASN A 162 -0.62 15.78 -9.60
N CYS A 163 0.61 15.91 -10.13
CA CYS A 163 0.81 16.25 -11.54
C CYS A 163 0.23 15.19 -12.49
N ILE A 164 0.46 13.91 -12.20
CA ILE A 164 -0.06 12.80 -13.03
C ILE A 164 -1.59 12.77 -13.00
N ALA A 165 -2.19 12.82 -11.80
CA ALA A 165 -3.64 12.67 -11.64
C ALA A 165 -4.44 13.88 -12.14
N HIS A 166 -3.92 15.11 -11.97
CA HIS A 166 -4.70 16.33 -12.17
C HIS A 166 -4.20 17.22 -13.30
N ARG A 167 -3.04 16.91 -13.88
CA ARG A 167 -2.39 17.73 -14.92
C ARG A 167 -1.87 16.90 -16.09
N GLU A 168 -2.43 15.71 -16.30
CA GLU A 168 -2.06 14.84 -17.42
C GLU A 168 -0.53 14.59 -17.49
N GLY A 169 0.09 14.41 -16.33
CA GLY A 169 1.53 14.18 -16.25
C GLY A 169 2.40 15.41 -16.53
N VAL A 170 1.84 16.62 -16.62
CA VAL A 170 2.62 17.86 -16.78
C VAL A 170 3.16 18.34 -15.43
N ALA A 171 4.49 18.41 -15.32
CA ALA A 171 5.18 18.81 -14.11
C ALA A 171 4.87 20.26 -13.69
N SER A 172 4.55 20.44 -12.42
CA SER A 172 4.35 21.75 -11.80
C SER A 172 5.65 22.29 -11.20
N ARG A 173 5.70 23.59 -10.91
CA ARG A 173 6.78 24.20 -10.13
C ARG A 173 7.04 23.46 -8.81
N SER A 174 5.98 23.05 -8.11
CA SER A 174 6.10 22.33 -6.82
C SER A 174 6.80 20.98 -6.96
N LEU A 175 6.59 20.26 -8.06
CA LEU A 175 7.32 19.01 -8.33
C LEU A 175 8.80 19.29 -8.64
N VAL A 176 9.10 20.36 -9.39
CA VAL A 176 10.49 20.77 -9.67
C VAL A 176 11.21 21.16 -8.39
N GLU A 177 10.56 21.94 -7.51
CA GLU A 177 11.07 22.29 -6.19
C GLU A 177 11.33 21.05 -5.33
N ALA A 178 10.42 20.06 -5.34
CA ALA A 178 10.61 18.81 -4.61
C ALA A 178 11.77 17.97 -5.17
N TYR A 179 12.00 17.99 -6.49
CA TYR A 179 13.16 17.33 -7.12
C TYR A 179 14.48 18.03 -6.82
N ALA A 180 14.47 19.36 -6.72
CA ALA A 180 15.64 20.18 -6.41
C ALA A 180 15.89 20.35 -4.91
N ALA A 181 15.09 19.71 -4.05
CA ALA A 181 15.19 19.83 -2.60
C ALA A 181 16.58 19.39 -2.09
N PRO A 182 17.28 20.20 -1.27
CA PRO A 182 18.62 19.88 -0.76
C PRO A 182 18.70 18.54 -0.02
N GLU A 183 17.60 18.10 0.57
CA GLU A 183 17.50 16.87 1.36
C GLU A 183 17.37 15.62 0.49
N LEU A 184 17.01 15.76 -0.79
CA LEU A 184 16.69 14.62 -1.66
C LEU A 184 17.91 13.77 -1.98
N ALA A 185 18.99 14.38 -2.46
CA ALA A 185 20.22 13.66 -2.79
C ALA A 185 20.83 12.95 -1.56
N PRO A 186 20.99 13.61 -0.39
CA PRO A 186 21.44 12.93 0.83
C PRO A 186 20.54 11.76 1.27
N THR A 187 19.23 11.86 1.02
CA THR A 187 18.27 10.77 1.30
C THR A 187 18.54 9.57 0.40
N LEU A 188 18.77 9.79 -0.90
CA LEU A 188 19.09 8.72 -1.85
C LEU A 188 20.44 8.07 -1.56
N ASP A 189 21.46 8.86 -1.20
CA ASP A 189 22.80 8.36 -0.88
C ASP A 189 22.80 7.39 0.31
N ARG A 190 21.94 7.66 1.29
CA ARG A 190 21.80 6.81 2.49
C ARG A 190 20.70 5.75 2.37
N TRP A 191 19.98 5.72 1.25
CA TRP A 191 18.78 4.91 1.10
C TRP A 191 19.01 3.44 1.45
N ILE A 192 20.00 2.80 0.81
CA ILE A 192 20.30 1.37 1.02
C ILE A 192 20.64 1.10 2.48
N ALA A 193 21.52 1.93 3.06
CA ALA A 193 21.97 1.77 4.45
C ALA A 193 20.86 1.96 5.49
N ARG A 194 19.87 2.82 5.19
CA ARG A 194 18.80 3.17 6.14
C ARG A 194 17.51 2.37 5.95
N THR A 195 17.25 1.90 4.74
CA THR A 195 16.00 1.18 4.40
C THR A 195 16.20 -0.33 4.27
N GLY A 196 17.44 -0.79 4.02
CA GLY A 196 17.75 -2.18 3.71
C GLY A 196 17.30 -2.63 2.31
N GLU A 197 16.80 -1.72 1.48
CA GLU A 197 16.47 -1.98 0.08
C GLU A 197 17.75 -2.18 -0.75
N MET A 198 17.69 -2.99 -1.81
CA MET A 198 18.87 -3.32 -2.63
C MET A 198 19.42 -2.13 -3.42
N THR A 199 18.56 -1.18 -3.79
CA THR A 199 18.91 -0.05 -4.66
C THR A 199 18.13 1.19 -4.25
N ALA A 200 18.76 2.36 -4.37
CA ALA A 200 18.05 3.63 -4.23
C ALA A 200 17.06 3.85 -5.40
N PRO A 201 15.94 4.56 -5.15
CA PRO A 201 15.05 5.06 -6.19
C PRO A 201 15.81 5.85 -7.27
N ALA A 202 15.73 5.40 -8.52
CA ALA A 202 16.18 6.21 -9.64
C ALA A 202 15.14 7.29 -9.91
N LEU A 203 15.37 8.52 -9.43
CA LEU A 203 14.44 9.63 -9.68
C LEU A 203 14.66 10.20 -11.09
N VAL A 204 13.59 10.70 -11.69
CA VAL A 204 13.64 11.30 -13.04
C VAL A 204 13.68 12.82 -12.88
N ALA A 205 14.62 13.45 -13.60
CA ALA A 205 14.69 14.89 -13.68
C ALA A 205 13.40 15.46 -14.31
N VAL A 206 12.91 16.53 -13.73
CA VAL A 206 11.65 17.18 -14.11
C VAL A 206 11.90 18.65 -14.40
N GLN A 207 11.18 19.17 -15.39
CA GLN A 207 11.20 20.58 -15.75
C GLN A 207 9.76 21.10 -15.71
N GLU A 208 9.57 22.34 -15.26
CA GLU A 208 8.24 22.94 -15.17
C GLU A 208 7.59 23.00 -16.56
N GLY A 209 6.32 22.57 -16.65
CA GLY A 209 5.61 22.46 -17.92
C GLY A 209 6.01 21.27 -18.79
N GLY A 210 7.05 20.53 -18.41
CA GLY A 210 7.49 19.31 -19.10
C GLY A 210 6.63 18.09 -18.76
N GLN A 211 6.59 17.13 -19.68
CA GLN A 211 5.94 15.84 -19.46
C GLN A 211 6.78 14.95 -18.54
N ILE A 212 6.13 14.32 -17.55
CA ILE A 212 6.78 13.40 -16.61
C ILE A 212 7.07 12.07 -17.30
N ALA A 213 8.34 11.82 -17.59
CA ALA A 213 8.83 10.60 -18.25
C ALA A 213 9.09 9.46 -17.25
N PHE A 214 8.08 9.10 -16.45
CA PHE A 214 8.20 8.00 -15.50
C PHE A 214 8.04 6.65 -16.19
N SER A 215 8.90 5.71 -15.85
CA SER A 215 8.78 4.31 -16.24
C SER A 215 8.22 3.46 -15.10
N HIS A 216 8.03 2.16 -15.34
CA HIS A 216 7.71 1.17 -14.31
C HIS A 216 8.62 1.26 -13.06
N ARG A 217 9.89 1.68 -13.21
CA ARG A 217 10.82 1.83 -12.09
C ARG A 217 10.35 2.88 -11.08
N GLN A 218 9.78 3.99 -11.56
CA GLN A 218 9.26 5.06 -10.69
C GLN A 218 7.98 4.62 -9.99
N GLY A 219 7.10 3.86 -10.66
CA GLY A 219 5.94 3.25 -10.02
C GLY A 219 6.33 2.30 -8.87
N ILE A 220 7.31 1.42 -9.10
CA ILE A 220 7.87 0.52 -8.07
C ILE A 220 8.49 1.33 -6.92
N ALA A 221 9.33 2.31 -7.24
CA ALA A 221 9.99 3.13 -6.24
C ALA A 221 9.02 3.91 -5.35
N ALA A 222 7.96 4.48 -5.94
CA ALA A 222 6.87 5.11 -5.18
C ALA A 222 6.24 4.10 -4.22
N SER A 223 5.85 2.92 -4.71
CA SER A 223 5.25 1.87 -3.86
C SER A 223 6.19 1.40 -2.75
N SER A 224 7.49 1.24 -3.01
CA SER A 224 8.49 0.89 -2.00
C SER A 224 8.63 1.96 -0.94
N THR A 225 8.65 3.24 -1.33
CA THR A 225 8.71 4.38 -0.40
C THR A 225 7.49 4.37 0.53
N LEU A 226 6.29 4.20 -0.03
CA LEU A 226 5.05 4.12 0.74
C LEU A 226 5.01 2.89 1.66
N ARG A 227 5.59 1.76 1.23
CA ARG A 227 5.72 0.56 2.06
C ARG A 227 6.59 0.79 3.29
N LEU A 228 7.70 1.51 3.16
CA LEU A 228 8.57 1.82 4.30
C LEU A 228 7.82 2.68 5.34
N ILE A 229 7.04 3.66 4.88
CA ILE A 229 6.17 4.47 5.75
C ILE A 229 5.08 3.60 6.40
N ALA A 230 4.43 2.72 5.61
CA ALA A 230 3.40 1.82 6.11
C ALA A 230 3.92 0.85 7.19
N ILE A 231 5.16 0.37 7.05
CA ILE A 231 5.80 -0.49 8.07
C ILE A 231 6.01 0.27 9.37
N ASP A 232 6.53 1.51 9.34
CA ASP A 232 6.72 2.29 10.57
C ASP A 232 5.38 2.67 11.22
N LEU A 233 4.40 3.11 10.44
CA LEU A 233 3.04 3.37 10.93
C LEU A 233 2.39 2.11 11.53
N GLY A 234 2.54 0.96 10.88
CA GLY A 234 2.05 -0.32 11.38
C GLY A 234 2.65 -0.67 12.75
N ARG A 235 3.94 -0.40 12.96
CA ARG A 235 4.60 -0.59 14.27
C ARG A 235 4.06 0.37 15.32
N LEU A 236 3.94 1.66 15.01
CA LEU A 236 3.36 2.66 15.92
C LEU A 236 1.94 2.27 16.34
N VAL A 237 1.13 1.77 15.42
CA VAL A 237 -0.24 1.34 15.71
C VAL A 237 -0.26 0.08 16.58
N ILE A 238 0.63 -0.89 16.33
CA ILE A 238 0.77 -2.08 17.19
C ILE A 238 1.17 -1.68 18.62
N GLU A 239 2.11 -0.73 18.76
CA GLU A 239 2.52 -0.18 20.07
C GLU A 239 1.34 0.46 20.80
N GLN A 240 0.51 1.24 20.10
CA GLN A 240 -0.69 1.89 20.65
C GLN A 240 -1.80 0.90 21.02
N LEU A 241 -1.99 -0.15 20.22
CA LEU A 241 -2.99 -1.20 20.52
C LEU A 241 -2.59 -2.04 21.73
N GLY A 242 -1.29 -2.31 21.88
CA GLY A 242 -0.77 -3.26 22.84
C GLY A 242 -1.38 -4.66 22.69
N GLU A 243 -1.12 -5.54 23.66
CA GLU A 243 -1.60 -6.92 23.61
C GLU A 243 -3.14 -7.03 23.56
N ARG A 244 -3.84 -6.18 24.32
CA ARG A 244 -5.30 -6.22 24.44
C ARG A 244 -5.98 -5.77 23.16
N GLY A 245 -5.54 -4.66 22.58
CA GLY A 245 -6.11 -4.14 21.33
C GLY A 245 -5.85 -5.08 20.16
N PHE A 246 -4.68 -5.70 20.14
CA PHE A 246 -4.34 -6.66 19.10
C PHE A 246 -5.21 -7.92 19.17
N VAL A 247 -5.43 -8.49 20.37
CA VAL A 247 -6.37 -9.60 20.59
C VAL A 247 -7.80 -9.24 20.21
N TYR A 248 -8.24 -8.01 20.54
CA TYR A 248 -9.55 -7.50 20.16
C TYR A 248 -9.72 -7.49 18.63
N LEU A 249 -8.79 -6.87 17.90
CA LEU A 249 -8.86 -6.79 16.44
C LEU A 249 -8.83 -8.17 15.79
N ALA A 250 -7.99 -9.08 16.29
CA ALA A 250 -7.92 -10.44 15.80
C ALA A 250 -9.24 -11.19 15.98
N ALA A 251 -9.89 -11.05 17.14
CA ALA A 251 -11.17 -11.69 17.41
C ALA A 251 -12.32 -11.05 16.62
N ARG A 252 -12.35 -9.72 16.54
CA ARG A 252 -13.33 -9.00 15.71
C ARG A 252 -13.26 -9.48 14.27
N ARG A 253 -12.05 -9.58 13.74
CA ARG A 253 -11.82 -10.00 12.35
C ARG A 253 -12.21 -11.45 12.12
N ALA A 254 -11.73 -12.36 12.97
CA ALA A 254 -11.94 -13.80 12.81
C ALA A 254 -13.42 -14.22 12.89
N PHE A 255 -14.26 -13.47 13.62
CA PHE A 255 -15.64 -13.89 13.90
C PHE A 255 -16.71 -12.94 13.38
N PHE A 256 -16.42 -11.64 13.22
CA PHE A 256 -17.45 -10.64 12.91
C PHE A 256 -17.30 -10.03 11.53
N ASP A 257 -16.07 -9.68 11.13
CA ASP A 257 -15.84 -8.93 9.89
C ASP A 257 -15.60 -9.83 8.67
N ASP A 258 -14.88 -10.95 8.84
CA ASP A 258 -14.60 -11.85 7.71
C ASP A 258 -15.83 -12.73 7.37
N PRO A 259 -16.00 -13.09 6.09
CA PRO A 259 -17.02 -14.06 5.68
C PRO A 259 -16.79 -15.41 6.38
N PRO A 260 -17.83 -16.25 6.50
CA PRO A 260 -17.70 -17.57 7.12
C PRO A 260 -16.57 -18.34 6.45
N LEU A 261 -15.61 -18.80 7.25
CA LEU A 261 -14.56 -19.69 6.77
C LEU A 261 -15.22 -20.97 6.25
N SER A 262 -14.83 -21.43 5.06
CA SER A 262 -15.17 -22.77 4.58
C SER A 262 -14.66 -23.82 5.56
N ASP A 263 -15.29 -25.00 5.57
CA ASP A 263 -15.02 -26.07 6.54
C ASP A 263 -13.55 -26.53 6.48
N THR A 264 -12.73 -25.87 7.29
CA THR A 264 -11.28 -26.03 7.39
C THR A 264 -10.98 -26.70 8.73
N LEU A 265 -9.86 -27.43 8.83
CA LEU A 265 -9.41 -28.07 10.08
C LEU A 265 -9.33 -27.07 11.27
N GLU A 266 -9.13 -25.79 10.96
CA GLU A 266 -9.04 -24.68 11.90
C GLU A 266 -10.40 -24.29 12.50
N MET A 267 -11.51 -24.58 11.82
CA MET A 267 -12.90 -24.34 12.26
C MET A 267 -13.46 -25.45 13.17
N THR A 268 -12.60 -26.33 13.68
CA THR A 268 -13.02 -27.38 14.62
C THR A 268 -13.37 -26.83 16.02
N SER A 269 -12.79 -25.69 16.42
CA SER A 269 -13.19 -24.96 17.63
C SER A 269 -12.90 -23.46 17.52
N MET A 270 -13.63 -22.63 18.27
CA MET A 270 -13.41 -21.17 18.33
C MET A 270 -11.96 -20.84 18.68
N VAL A 271 -11.38 -21.58 19.63
CA VAL A 271 -9.99 -21.38 20.07
C VAL A 271 -9.00 -21.67 18.95
N LYS A 272 -9.22 -22.75 18.16
CA LYS A 272 -8.35 -23.06 17.03
C LYS A 272 -8.45 -22.02 15.92
N ALA A 273 -9.67 -21.56 15.60
CA ALA A 273 -9.88 -20.51 14.61
C ALA A 273 -9.18 -19.19 15.02
N PHE A 274 -9.34 -18.80 16.29
CA PHE A 274 -8.67 -17.62 16.84
C PHE A 274 -7.14 -17.73 16.81
N ASN A 275 -6.61 -18.87 17.27
CA ASN A 275 -5.16 -19.10 17.27
C ASN A 275 -4.58 -19.12 15.86
N ASN A 276 -5.31 -19.70 14.91
CA ASN A 276 -4.90 -19.70 13.52
C ASN A 276 -4.82 -18.27 12.98
N ALA A 277 -5.81 -17.42 13.27
CA ALA A 277 -5.77 -16.01 12.91
C ALA A 277 -4.55 -15.31 13.53
N MET A 278 -4.32 -15.46 14.83
CA MET A 278 -3.18 -14.86 15.54
C MET A 278 -1.83 -15.29 14.95
N ALA A 279 -1.64 -16.58 14.68
CA ALA A 279 -0.37 -17.13 14.22
C ALA A 279 -0.10 -16.86 12.72
N THR A 280 -1.10 -17.05 11.85
CA THR A 280 -0.87 -17.00 10.40
C THR A 280 -1.09 -15.61 9.83
N ARG A 281 -2.23 -15.00 10.14
CA ARG A 281 -2.65 -13.71 9.59
C ARG A 281 -1.90 -12.58 10.25
N TYR A 282 -1.91 -12.56 11.57
CA TYR A 282 -1.32 -11.48 12.35
C TYR A 282 0.16 -11.70 12.73
N ARG A 283 0.70 -12.91 12.48
CA ARG A 283 2.13 -13.28 12.68
C ARG A 283 2.66 -13.05 14.10
N VAL A 284 1.83 -13.24 15.11
CA VAL A 284 2.25 -13.15 16.52
C VAL A 284 3.19 -14.32 16.85
N ARG A 285 4.32 -14.02 17.50
CA ARG A 285 5.31 -15.03 17.94
C ARG A 285 5.13 -15.37 19.41
N ASP A 286 5.62 -16.55 19.78
CA ASP A 286 5.60 -17.06 21.17
C ASP A 286 4.24 -16.93 21.85
N TYR A 287 3.19 -17.17 21.06
CA TYR A 287 1.81 -17.01 21.49
C TYR A 287 1.32 -18.26 22.22
N ASP A 288 1.10 -18.14 23.53
CA ASP A 288 0.36 -19.14 24.31
C ASP A 288 -1.15 -18.88 24.16
N PHE A 289 -1.89 -19.87 23.64
CA PHE A 289 -3.34 -19.80 23.50
C PHE A 289 -4.07 -19.49 24.82
N ARG A 290 -3.50 -19.91 25.97
CA ARG A 290 -4.07 -19.62 27.28
C ARG A 290 -4.00 -18.12 27.58
N GLU A 291 -2.95 -17.45 27.12
CA GLU A 291 -2.76 -16.02 27.25
C GLU A 291 -3.79 -15.24 26.43
N GLY A 292 -3.98 -15.59 25.15
CA GLY A 292 -5.00 -14.95 24.31
C GLY A 292 -6.43 -15.18 24.83
N LEU A 293 -6.74 -16.38 25.32
CA LEU A 293 -8.05 -16.66 25.92
C LEU A 293 -8.24 -15.89 27.24
N ARG A 294 -7.19 -15.74 28.06
CA ARG A 294 -7.21 -14.90 29.26
C ARG A 294 -7.51 -13.45 28.91
N ILE A 295 -6.89 -12.92 27.86
CA ILE A 295 -7.15 -11.56 27.37
C ILE A 295 -8.59 -11.45 26.86
N LEU A 296 -9.09 -12.39 26.04
CA LEU A 296 -10.48 -12.40 25.56
C LEU A 296 -11.51 -12.46 26.68
N ARG A 297 -11.20 -13.15 27.79
CA ARG A 297 -12.05 -13.15 28.99
C ARG A 297 -11.98 -11.80 29.70
N GLY A 298 -10.80 -11.22 29.84
CA GLY A 298 -10.60 -9.88 30.40
C GLY A 298 -11.20 -8.74 29.58
N LEU A 299 -11.56 -9.00 28.31
CA LEU A 299 -12.30 -8.10 27.42
C LEU A 299 -13.80 -8.41 27.37
N ASP A 300 -14.29 -9.43 28.09
CA ASP A 300 -15.68 -9.92 28.02
C ASP A 300 -16.18 -10.27 26.59
N LEU A 301 -15.26 -10.73 25.72
CA LEU A 301 -15.57 -11.10 24.34
C LEU A 301 -15.81 -12.60 24.14
N THR A 302 -15.44 -13.41 25.13
CA THR A 302 -15.44 -14.88 24.99
C THR A 302 -16.82 -15.42 24.62
N LYS A 303 -17.89 -14.97 25.30
CA LYS A 303 -19.27 -15.41 25.03
C LYS A 303 -19.73 -14.99 23.64
N LYS A 304 -19.47 -13.73 23.25
CA LYS A 304 -19.83 -13.17 21.94
C LYS A 304 -19.12 -13.92 20.80
N CYS A 305 -17.81 -14.14 20.93
CA CYS A 305 -17.01 -14.88 19.95
C CYS A 305 -17.49 -16.34 19.83
N SER A 306 -17.84 -16.99 20.94
CA SER A 306 -18.31 -18.37 20.95
C SER A 306 -19.68 -18.52 20.27
N ALA A 307 -20.61 -17.61 20.56
CA ALA A 307 -21.93 -17.58 19.93
C ALA A 307 -21.81 -17.33 18.42
N ARG A 308 -20.96 -16.37 18.03
CA ARG A 308 -20.72 -16.04 16.63
C ARG A 308 -20.04 -17.17 15.87
N PHE A 309 -19.05 -17.82 16.46
CA PHE A 309 -18.42 -19.00 15.87
C PHE A 309 -19.43 -20.14 15.62
N ALA A 310 -20.32 -20.42 16.58
CA ALA A 310 -21.38 -21.42 16.41
C ALA A 310 -22.38 -21.05 15.30
N GLU A 311 -22.63 -19.76 15.09
CA GLU A 311 -23.41 -19.27 13.96
C GLU A 311 -22.70 -19.48 12.62
N LEU A 312 -21.43 -19.11 12.52
CA LEU A 312 -20.62 -19.29 11.31
C LEU A 312 -20.56 -20.77 10.91
N LYS A 313 -20.35 -21.67 11.88
CA LYS A 313 -20.32 -23.12 11.63
C LYS A 313 -21.64 -23.71 11.14
N ARG A 314 -22.78 -23.09 11.46
CA ARG A 314 -24.10 -23.52 10.95
C ARG A 314 -24.35 -23.08 9.50
N ARG A 315 -23.59 -22.09 9.02
CA ARG A 315 -23.75 -21.49 7.68
C ARG A 315 -22.73 -22.03 6.66
N ALA A 316 -21.61 -22.57 7.13
CA ALA A 316 -20.63 -23.31 6.33
C ALA A 316 -21.15 -24.70 6.00
#